data_AF-A0A6G3XZW6-F1
#
_entry.id   AF-A0A6G3XZW6-F1
#
_cell.length_a   1.000
_cell.length_b   1.000
_cell.length_c   1.000
_cell.angle_alpha   90.00
_cell.angle_beta   90.00
_cell.angle_gamma   90.00
#
_symmetry.space_group_name_H-M   'P 1'
#
loop_
_entity.id
_entity.type
_entity.pdbx_description
1 polymer ?
#
loop_
_entity_poly.entity_id
_entity_poly.type
_entity_poly.pdbx_seq_one_letter_code
_entity_poly.pdbx_strand_id
1 'polypeptide(L)'
;MAHVESAHLVELALSNATPTDADAEALRHIDHCTRCRDELRSLTRLVTAARTAQLVDLPTAPPARVWQRINRDLSTGTPPPRPHARTPDHRKRALLALLALAAAAGIAHRHLRERAKPAQKGPGS
;
A
#
# COMPACT_ATOMS: atom_id res chain seq x y z
N MET A 1 21.58 -2.08 2.54
CA MET A 1 21.15 -2.60 1.23
C MET A 1 19.75 -3.17 1.39
N ALA A 2 18.87 -2.98 0.41
CA ALA A 2 17.51 -3.53 0.45
C ALA A 2 17.53 -5.04 0.19
N HIS A 3 16.62 -5.78 0.80
CA HIS A 3 16.39 -7.20 0.54
C HIS A 3 15.52 -7.39 -0.70
N VAL A 4 15.55 -8.60 -1.27
CA VAL A 4 14.59 -9.00 -2.31
C VAL A 4 13.18 -8.93 -1.73
N GLU A 5 12.23 -8.38 -2.49
CA GLU A 5 10.82 -8.32 -2.11
C GLU A 5 10.25 -9.72 -1.86
N SER A 6 9.49 -9.91 -0.78
CA SER A 6 8.96 -11.22 -0.40
C SER A 6 8.07 -11.82 -1.50
N ALA A 7 7.31 -10.99 -2.22
CA ALA A 7 6.52 -11.46 -3.36
C ALA A 7 7.41 -12.08 -4.45
N HIS A 8 8.58 -11.49 -4.72
CA HIS A 8 9.52 -12.02 -5.71
C HIS A 8 10.19 -13.32 -5.23
N LEU A 9 10.49 -13.45 -3.93
CA LEU A 9 10.96 -14.71 -3.35
C LEU A 9 9.93 -15.84 -3.48
N VAL A 10 8.63 -15.52 -3.37
CA VAL A 10 7.54 -16.48 -3.59
C VAL A 10 7.51 -16.95 -5.05
N GLU A 11 7.61 -16.04 -6.01
CA GLU A 11 7.65 -16.39 -7.44
C GLU A 11 8.84 -17.31 -7.77
N LEU A 12 10.03 -16.99 -7.23
CA LEU A 12 11.22 -17.85 -7.35
C LEU A 12 10.96 -19.25 -6.77
N ALA A 13 10.35 -19.33 -5.57
CA ALA A 13 10.04 -20.61 -4.92
C ALA A 13 8.99 -21.43 -5.69
N LEU A 14 8.06 -20.78 -6.38
CA LEU A 14 7.08 -21.44 -7.23
C LEU A 14 7.69 -21.96 -8.52
N SER A 15 8.73 -21.31 -9.07
CA SER A 15 9.42 -21.73 -10.31
C SER A 15 8.45 -21.98 -11.48
N ASN A 16 7.36 -21.21 -11.55
CA ASN A 16 6.28 -21.38 -12.53
C ASN A 16 6.43 -20.46 -13.75
N ALA A 17 7.39 -19.54 -13.75
CA ALA A 17 7.60 -18.53 -14.79
C ALA A 17 8.89 -18.78 -15.58
N THR A 18 8.93 -18.25 -16.80
CA THR A 18 10.16 -18.17 -17.59
C THR A 18 11.18 -17.30 -16.84
N PRO A 19 12.44 -17.74 -16.67
CA PRO A 19 13.46 -16.95 -15.99
C PRO A 19 13.64 -15.56 -16.59
N THR A 20 13.75 -14.55 -15.73
CA THR A 20 13.96 -13.15 -16.10
C THR A 20 15.32 -12.63 -15.62
N ASP A 21 15.77 -11.49 -16.16
CA ASP A 21 16.99 -10.83 -15.68
C ASP A 21 16.89 -10.40 -14.21
N ALA A 22 15.68 -10.03 -13.77
CA ALA A 22 15.40 -9.70 -12.38
C ALA A 22 15.56 -10.92 -11.45
N ASP A 23 15.21 -12.12 -11.92
CA ASP A 23 15.47 -13.36 -11.19
C ASP A 23 16.95 -13.63 -11.06
N ALA A 24 17.72 -13.42 -12.14
CA ALA A 24 19.17 -13.59 -12.10
C ALA A 24 19.82 -12.60 -11.12
N GLU A 25 19.35 -11.36 -11.04
CA GLU A 25 19.80 -10.38 -10.05
C GLU A 25 19.43 -10.77 -8.62
N ALA A 26 18.19 -11.16 -8.38
CA ALA A 26 17.73 -11.63 -7.08
C ALA A 26 18.55 -12.83 -6.60
N LEU A 27 18.83 -13.80 -7.49
CA LEU A 27 19.64 -14.97 -7.17
C LEU A 27 21.10 -14.61 -6.81
N ARG A 28 21.71 -13.64 -7.52
CA ARG A 28 23.04 -13.10 -7.15
C ARG A 28 23.02 -12.48 -5.74
N HIS A 29 21.96 -11.77 -5.39
CA HIS A 29 21.80 -11.21 -4.04
C HIS A 29 21.64 -12.32 -2.98
N ILE A 30 20.79 -13.32 -3.25
CA ILE A 30 20.51 -14.46 -2.35
C ILE A 30 21.79 -15.26 -2.05
N ASP A 31 22.71 -15.33 -3.01
CA ASP A 31 24.01 -15.98 -2.82
C ASP A 31 24.91 -15.26 -1.79
N HIS A 32 24.63 -14.00 -1.47
CA HIS A 32 25.41 -13.22 -0.50
C HIS A 32 24.60 -12.79 0.73
N CYS A 33 23.28 -12.99 0.73
CA CYS A 33 22.38 -12.57 1.82
C CYS A 33 21.74 -13.76 2.54
N THR A 34 22.20 -14.05 3.75
CA THR A 34 21.68 -15.16 4.59
C THR A 34 20.17 -15.05 4.83
N ARG A 35 19.65 -13.84 5.09
CA ARG A 35 18.22 -13.62 5.33
C ARG A 35 17.36 -14.03 4.12
N CYS A 36 17.70 -13.52 2.94
CA CYS A 36 16.94 -13.85 1.72
C CYS A 36 17.07 -15.34 1.36
N ARG A 37 18.23 -15.95 1.63
CA ARG A 37 18.44 -17.39 1.45
C ARG A 37 17.56 -18.23 2.37
N ASP A 38 17.47 -17.85 3.65
CA ASP A 38 16.67 -18.59 4.63
C ASP A 38 15.17 -18.44 4.38
N GLU A 39 14.73 -17.25 3.95
CA GLU A 39 13.36 -17.00 3.53
C GLU A 39 13.00 -17.83 2.29
N LEU A 40 13.82 -17.78 1.24
CA LEU A 40 13.62 -18.60 0.04
C LEU A 40 13.59 -20.10 0.37
N ARG A 41 14.53 -20.60 1.19
CA ARG A 41 14.55 -22.01 1.63
C ARG A 41 13.24 -22.39 2.33
N SER A 42 12.69 -21.51 3.15
CA SER A 42 11.45 -21.76 3.87
C SER A 42 10.25 -21.80 2.93
N LEU A 43 10.19 -20.89 1.97
CA LEU A 43 9.16 -20.90 0.91
C LEU A 43 9.27 -22.14 0.02
N THR A 44 10.47 -22.54 -0.40
CA THR A 44 10.69 -23.77 -1.19
C THR A 44 10.23 -25.02 -0.45
N ARG A 45 10.47 -25.10 0.87
CA ARG A 45 9.97 -26.21 1.70
C ARG A 45 8.44 -26.24 1.73
N LEU A 46 7.79 -25.08 1.88
CA LEU A 46 6.34 -24.97 1.86
C LEU A 46 5.77 -25.41 0.51
N VAL A 47 6.30 -24.90 -0.59
CA VAL A 47 5.88 -25.27 -1.95
C VAL A 47 6.07 -26.77 -2.19
N THR A 48 7.18 -27.35 -1.74
CA THR A 48 7.46 -28.78 -1.84
C THR A 48 6.43 -29.60 -1.07
N ALA A 49 6.14 -29.23 0.18
CA ALA A 49 5.13 -29.90 0.99
C ALA A 49 3.74 -29.83 0.33
N ALA A 50 3.36 -28.67 -0.20
CA ALA A 50 2.08 -28.51 -0.89
C ALA A 50 1.97 -29.37 -2.17
N ARG A 51 3.07 -29.47 -2.95
CA ARG A 51 3.10 -30.28 -4.19
C ARG A 51 3.13 -31.78 -3.94
N THR A 52 3.66 -32.20 -2.80
CA THR A 52 3.79 -33.62 -2.42
C THR A 52 2.68 -34.10 -1.50
N ALA A 53 1.74 -33.22 -1.13
CA ALA A 53 0.59 -33.55 -0.32
C ALA A 53 -0.24 -34.66 -0.98
N GLN A 54 -0.58 -35.67 -0.19
CA GLN A 54 -1.42 -36.77 -0.60
C GLN A 54 -2.87 -36.51 -0.22
N LEU A 55 -3.79 -37.32 -0.74
CA LEU A 55 -5.22 -37.19 -0.44
C LEU A 55 -5.52 -37.26 1.07
N VAL A 56 -4.69 -37.99 1.83
CA VAL A 56 -4.81 -38.10 3.30
C VAL A 56 -4.42 -36.82 4.04
N ASP A 57 -3.60 -35.98 3.43
CA ASP A 57 -3.16 -34.69 3.98
C ASP A 57 -4.17 -33.57 3.67
N LEU A 58 -5.09 -33.81 2.75
CA LEU A 58 -6.08 -32.83 2.33
C LEU A 58 -7.27 -32.79 3.31
N PRO A 59 -7.85 -31.60 3.54
CA PRO A 59 -9.10 -31.50 4.28
C PRO A 59 -10.21 -32.25 3.54
N THR A 60 -11.22 -32.70 4.28
CA THR A 60 -12.43 -33.32 3.71
C THR A 60 -12.99 -32.45 2.59
N ALA A 61 -13.22 -33.07 1.43
CA ALA A 61 -13.72 -32.36 0.26
C ALA A 61 -15.00 -31.58 0.59
N PRO A 62 -15.10 -30.30 0.18
CA PRO A 62 -16.28 -29.50 0.48
C PRO A 62 -17.51 -30.06 -0.26
N PRO A 63 -18.72 -29.95 0.32
CA PRO A 63 -19.94 -30.45 -0.31
C PRO A 63 -20.22 -29.81 -1.68
N ALA A 64 -20.85 -30.56 -2.59
CA ALA A 64 -21.11 -30.12 -3.98
C ALA A 64 -21.77 -28.75 -4.10
N ARG A 65 -22.67 -28.39 -3.17
CA ARG A 65 -23.33 -27.07 -3.12
C ARG A 65 -22.37 -25.88 -3.03
N VAL A 66 -21.19 -26.09 -2.43
CA VAL A 66 -20.14 -25.06 -2.31
C VAL A 66 -19.53 -24.80 -3.69
N TRP A 67 -19.19 -25.87 -4.41
CA TRP A 67 -18.67 -25.76 -5.78
C TRP A 67 -19.71 -25.18 -6.76
N GLN A 68 -20.97 -25.59 -6.66
CA GLN A 68 -22.06 -25.03 -7.46
C GLN A 68 -22.21 -23.53 -7.24
N ARG A 69 -22.10 -23.06 -6.00
CA ARG A 69 -22.13 -21.64 -5.66
C ARG A 69 -20.96 -20.89 -6.29
N ILE A 70 -19.73 -21.39 -6.11
CA ILE A 70 -18.52 -20.78 -6.69
C ILE A 70 -18.65 -20.66 -8.21
N ASN A 71 -19.06 -21.74 -8.89
CA ASN A 71 -19.24 -21.73 -10.34
C ASN A 71 -20.28 -20.71 -10.79
N ARG A 72 -21.42 -20.63 -10.09
CA ARG A 72 -22.44 -19.62 -10.38
C ARG A 72 -21.88 -18.21 -10.22
N ASP A 73 -21.23 -17.92 -9.09
CA ASP A 73 -20.73 -16.58 -8.77
C ASP A 73 -19.65 -16.12 -9.77
N LEU A 74 -18.80 -17.05 -10.25
CA LEU A 74 -17.86 -16.79 -11.34
C LEU A 74 -18.56 -16.55 -12.68
N SER A 75 -19.63 -17.30 -12.98
CA SER A 75 -20.37 -17.22 -14.24
C SER A 75 -21.21 -15.94 -14.37
N THR A 76 -21.76 -15.46 -13.25
CA THR A 76 -22.58 -14.24 -13.22
C THR A 76 -21.76 -12.96 -13.33
N GLY A 77 -20.42 -13.07 -13.30
CA GLY A 77 -19.52 -11.94 -13.14
C GLY A 77 -19.60 -11.40 -11.71
N THR A 78 -18.44 -11.27 -11.05
CA THR A 78 -18.39 -10.57 -9.77
C THR A 78 -18.60 -9.08 -10.02
N PRO A 79 -19.64 -8.42 -9.46
CA PRO A 79 -19.73 -6.97 -9.53
C PRO A 79 -18.46 -6.39 -8.89
N PRO A 80 -17.85 -5.34 -9.46
CA PRO A 80 -16.62 -4.79 -8.92
C PRO A 80 -16.78 -4.48 -7.42
N PRO A 81 -15.74 -4.71 -6.61
CA PRO A 81 -15.78 -4.38 -5.19
C PRO A 81 -16.25 -2.93 -5.06
N ARG A 82 -17.33 -2.72 -4.31
CA ARG A 82 -17.86 -1.38 -4.08
C ARG A 82 -16.72 -0.56 -3.50
N PRO A 83 -16.38 0.62 -4.08
CA PRO A 83 -15.34 1.46 -3.53
C PRO A 83 -15.62 1.65 -2.04
N HIS A 84 -14.65 1.33 -1.19
CA HIS A 84 -14.72 1.72 0.21
C HIS A 84 -14.98 3.22 0.23
N ALA A 85 -16.12 3.64 0.78
CA ALA A 85 -16.44 5.05 0.92
C ALA A 85 -15.27 5.68 1.68
N ARG A 86 -14.45 6.48 0.99
CA ARG A 86 -13.39 7.25 1.63
C ARG A 86 -14.09 8.13 2.66
N THR A 87 -13.96 7.78 3.94
CA THR A 87 -14.42 8.64 5.01
C THR A 87 -13.78 10.02 4.78
N PRO A 88 -14.56 11.11 4.72
CA PRO A 88 -14.01 12.43 4.51
C PRO A 88 -12.93 12.69 5.57
N ASP A 89 -11.75 13.12 5.15
CA ASP A 89 -10.66 13.46 6.06
C ASP A 89 -10.99 14.80 6.75
N HIS A 90 -11.85 14.74 7.76
CA HIS A 90 -12.33 15.89 8.54
C HIS A 90 -11.16 16.67 9.16
N ARG A 91 -10.04 16.01 9.43
CA ARG A 91 -8.82 16.63 9.97
C ARG A 91 -8.17 17.57 8.96
N LYS A 92 -8.08 17.19 7.68
CA LYS A 92 -7.57 18.07 6.62
C LYS A 92 -8.48 19.29 6.41
N ARG A 93 -9.80 19.10 6.45
CA ARG A 93 -10.77 20.21 6.35
C ARG A 93 -10.65 21.18 7.52
N ALA A 94 -10.52 20.67 8.75
CA ALA A 94 -10.32 21.49 9.94
C ALA A 94 -9.00 22.27 9.89
N LEU A 95 -7.90 21.64 9.46
CA LEU A 95 -6.59 22.28 9.28
C LEU A 95 -6.65 23.42 8.25
N LEU A 96 -7.30 23.21 7.10
CA LEU A 96 -7.47 24.25 6.08
C LEU A 96 -8.33 25.43 6.60
N ALA A 97 -9.39 25.16 7.35
CA ALA A 97 -10.22 26.20 7.95
C ALA A 97 -9.44 27.04 8.97
N LEU A 98 -8.62 26.39 9.82
CA LEU A 98 -7.76 27.08 10.79
C LEU A 98 -6.70 27.96 10.11
N LEU A 99 -6.09 27.48 9.02
CA LEU A 99 -5.11 28.26 8.25
C LEU A 99 -5.76 29.49 7.59
N ALA A 100 -6.97 29.35 7.03
CA ALA A 100 -7.70 30.47 6.44
C ALA A 100 -8.06 31.54 7.48
N LEU A 101 -8.49 31.14 8.69
CA LEU A 101 -8.76 32.05 9.80
C LEU A 101 -7.51 32.81 10.25
N ALA A 102 -6.36 32.13 10.35
CA ALA A 102 -5.09 32.76 10.72
C ALA A 102 -4.63 33.80 9.68
N ALA A 103 -4.79 33.50 8.38
CA ALA A 103 -4.48 34.45 7.31
C ALA A 103 -5.37 35.70 7.38
N ALA A 104 -6.68 35.53 7.59
CA ALA A 104 -7.62 36.65 7.73
C ALA A 104 -7.29 37.53 8.96
N ALA A 105 -6.95 36.91 10.09
CA ALA A 105 -6.53 37.63 11.30
C ALA A 105 -5.22 38.41 11.09
N GLY A 106 -4.25 37.83 10.38
CA GLY A 106 -3.00 38.50 10.03
C GLY A 106 -3.21 39.73 9.14
N ILE A 107 -4.09 39.63 8.14
CA ILE A 107 -4.45 40.75 7.25
C ILE A 107 -5.17 41.85 8.02
N ALA A 108 -6.14 41.50 8.86
CA ALA A 108 -6.87 42.46 9.70
C ALA A 108 -5.94 43.19 10.69
N HIS A 109 -5.04 42.46 11.35
CA HIS A 109 -4.06 43.06 12.28
C HIS A 109 -3.12 44.05 11.57
N ARG A 110 -2.69 43.72 10.34
CA ARG A 110 -1.85 44.63 9.54
C ARG A 110 -2.57 45.92 9.18
N HIS A 111 -3.82 45.83 8.72
CA HIS A 111 -4.60 47.03 8.37
C HIS A 111 -4.88 47.94 9.58
N LEU A 112 -5.14 47.36 10.76
CA LEU A 112 -5.29 48.14 11.99
C LEU A 112 -3.99 48.84 12.38
N ARG A 113 -2.85 48.17 12.23
CA ARG A 113 -1.53 48.75 12.53
C ARG A 113 -1.14 49.87 11.56
N GLU A 114 -1.47 49.74 10.28
CA GLU A 114 -1.23 50.80 9.29
C GLU A 114 -2.13 52.02 9.53
N ARG A 115 -3.40 51.82 9.95
CA ARG A 115 -4.29 52.91 10.36
C ARG A 115 -3.90 53.58 11.68
N ALA A 116 -3.28 52.83 12.60
CA ALA A 116 -2.86 53.34 13.90
C ALA A 116 -1.52 54.10 13.86
N LYS A 117 -0.85 54.22 12.71
CA LYS A 117 0.34 55.07 12.54
C LYS A 117 -0.14 56.52 12.34
N PRO A 118 -0.13 57.39 13.37
CA PRO A 118 -0.64 58.75 13.22
C PRO A 118 0.37 59.60 12.45
N ALA A 119 -0.16 60.58 11.72
CA ALA A 119 0.57 61.59 10.98
C ALA A 119 1.69 62.21 11.83
N GLN A 120 2.93 62.06 11.40
CA GLN A 120 4.04 62.86 11.90
C GLN A 120 4.77 63.50 10.72
N LYS A 121 4.46 64.79 10.55
CA LYS A 121 5.40 65.90 10.26
C LYS A 121 6.22 65.71 8.97
N GLY A 122 5.92 66.42 7.89
CA GLY A 122 6.00 67.87 7.79
C GLY A 122 6.95 68.22 6.62
N PRO A 123 6.88 69.45 6.06
CA PRO A 123 7.18 69.74 4.66
C PRO A 123 8.59 70.29 4.43
N GLY A 124 9.03 70.28 3.17
CA GLY A 124 10.20 70.99 2.66
C GLY A 124 10.70 70.29 1.39
N SER A 125 11.05 70.96 0.30
CA SER A 125 11.04 72.37 -0.10
C SER A 125 11.20 72.38 -1.62
#